data_AF-A0A6M8HVR9-F1
#
_entry.id   AF-A0A6M8HVR9-F1
#
_cell.length_a   1.000
_cell.length_b   1.000
_cell.length_c   1.000
_cell.angle_alpha   90.00
_cell.angle_beta   90.00
_cell.angle_gamma   90.00
#
_symmetry.space_group_name_H-M   'P 1'
#
loop_
_entity.id
_entity.type
_entity.pdbx_description
1 polymer ?
#
loop_
_entity_poly.entity_id
_entity_poly.type
_entity_poly.pdbx_seq_one_letter_code
_entity_poly.pdbx_strand_id
1 'polypeptide(L)'
;MIGLVLITHGDIGASLRAAMEHVVGKQQQMATLSIGADDDIQARRRDLEAAIVAVDHDDGVILLTDMFGSTPSNLAISMLERGDIEVIAGVNLPMLVKLAKVRSNRTLDECIDIAEGAGRKYIAAASRLPETCLGGAVCCKAIDAALEPVIDAPVRRRPVTVAG
;
A
#
# COMPACT_ATOMS: atom_id res chain seq x y z
N MET A 1 15.26 2.90 -10.60
CA MET A 1 14.05 3.27 -9.85
C MET A 1 13.50 2.01 -9.21
N ILE A 2 13.03 2.06 -7.96
CA ILE A 2 12.49 0.88 -7.25
C ILE A 2 11.27 0.31 -8.00
N GLY A 3 11.27 -1.00 -8.21
CA GLY A 3 10.20 -1.76 -8.83
C GLY A 3 9.02 -2.00 -7.89
N LEU A 4 7.80 -2.06 -8.43
CA LEU A 4 6.60 -2.34 -7.65
C LEU A 4 5.87 -3.57 -8.21
N VAL A 5 5.50 -4.52 -7.36
CA VAL A 5 4.63 -5.64 -7.75
C VAL A 5 3.45 -5.72 -6.81
N LEU A 6 2.24 -5.57 -7.34
CA LEU A 6 1.01 -5.76 -6.57
C LEU A 6 0.58 -7.21 -6.70
N ILE A 7 0.55 -7.94 -5.59
CA ILE A 7 0.05 -9.32 -5.54
C ILE A 7 -1.15 -9.38 -4.61
N THR A 8 -2.33 -9.64 -5.18
CA THR A 8 -3.62 -9.51 -4.48
C THR A 8 -4.60 -10.59 -4.90
N HIS A 9 -5.70 -10.75 -4.17
CA HIS A 9 -6.82 -11.54 -4.69
C HIS A 9 -7.56 -10.81 -5.82
N GLY A 10 -8.00 -11.58 -6.82
CA GLY A 10 -8.81 -11.07 -7.93
C GLY A 10 -8.21 -9.80 -8.57
N ASP A 11 -9.07 -8.86 -8.97
CA ASP A 11 -8.66 -7.66 -9.72
C ASP A 11 -8.27 -6.47 -8.83
N ILE A 12 -8.06 -6.67 -7.53
CA ILE A 12 -7.76 -5.58 -6.57
C ILE A 12 -6.50 -4.83 -7.02
N GLY A 13 -5.41 -5.54 -7.29
CA GLY A 13 -4.12 -4.96 -7.68
C GLY A 13 -4.20 -4.20 -9.00
N ALA A 14 -4.87 -4.77 -10.01
CA ALA A 14 -5.10 -4.12 -11.29
C ALA A 14 -5.94 -2.83 -11.15
N SER A 15 -7.00 -2.88 -10.35
CA SER A 15 -7.87 -1.73 -10.08
C SER A 15 -7.15 -0.62 -9.32
N LEU A 16 -6.36 -0.97 -8.30
CA LEU A 16 -5.54 -0.03 -7.55
C LEU A 16 -4.48 0.64 -8.42
N ARG A 17 -3.81 -0.14 -9.29
CA ARG A 17 -2.88 0.42 -10.28
C ARG A 17 -3.59 1.41 -11.20
N ALA A 18 -4.74 1.04 -11.76
CA ALA A 18 -5.50 1.92 -12.66
C ALA A 18 -5.92 3.23 -11.97
N ALA A 19 -6.41 3.14 -10.73
CA ALA A 19 -6.76 4.31 -9.93
C ALA A 19 -5.54 5.20 -9.62
N MET A 20 -4.39 4.61 -9.30
CA MET A 20 -3.16 5.36 -9.09
C MET A 20 -2.70 6.04 -10.39
N GLU A 21 -2.69 5.32 -11.52
CA GLU A 21 -2.30 5.87 -12.83
C GLU A 21 -3.21 7.00 -13.29
N HIS A 22 -4.49 6.99 -12.90
CA HIS A 22 -5.41 8.10 -13.12
C HIS A 22 -4.97 9.38 -12.37
N VAL A 23 -4.36 9.24 -11.19
CA VAL A 23 -3.94 10.37 -10.34
C VAL A 23 -2.54 10.88 -10.69
N VAL A 24 -1.58 9.98 -10.92
CA VAL A 24 -0.16 10.34 -11.11
C VAL A 24 0.38 10.07 -12.51
N GLY A 25 -0.46 9.61 -13.43
CA GLY A 25 -0.07 9.19 -14.78
C GLY A 25 0.48 7.77 -14.84
N LYS A 26 0.72 7.30 -16.07
CA LYS A 26 1.20 5.94 -16.35
C LYS A 26 2.52 5.64 -15.62
N GLN A 27 2.61 4.46 -15.03
CA GLN A 27 3.77 4.03 -14.25
C GLN A 27 4.57 2.95 -14.99
N GLN A 28 5.89 3.07 -14.93
CA GLN A 28 6.86 2.08 -15.42
C GLN A 28 7.38 1.21 -14.27
N GLN A 29 8.03 0.08 -14.56
CA GLN A 29 8.56 -0.85 -13.54
C GLN A 29 7.50 -1.19 -12.48
N MET A 30 6.31 -1.55 -12.95
CA MET A 30 5.19 -1.92 -12.11
C MET A 30 4.45 -3.10 -12.73
N ALA A 31 4.26 -4.15 -11.93
CA ALA A 31 3.51 -5.34 -12.30
C ALA A 31 2.34 -5.58 -11.35
N THR A 32 1.36 -6.35 -11.82
CA THR A 32 0.20 -6.78 -11.03
C THR A 32 0.01 -8.28 -11.25
N LEU A 33 -0.11 -9.03 -10.17
CA LEU A 33 -0.37 -10.47 -10.16
C LEU A 33 -1.62 -10.75 -9.32
N SER A 34 -2.57 -11.44 -9.91
CA SER A 34 -3.82 -11.83 -9.26
C SER A 34 -3.76 -13.29 -8.84
N ILE A 35 -4.17 -13.58 -7.61
CA ILE A 35 -4.29 -14.95 -7.07
C ILE A 35 -5.77 -15.30 -6.95
N GLY A 36 -6.19 -16.33 -7.67
CA GLY A 36 -7.50 -16.97 -7.59
C GLY A 36 -7.54 -18.11 -6.56
N ALA A 37 -8.76 -18.56 -6.21
CA ALA A 37 -8.95 -19.64 -5.24
C ALA A 37 -8.45 -21.01 -5.73
N ASP A 38 -8.57 -21.27 -7.03
CA ASP A 38 -8.22 -22.55 -7.67
C ASP A 38 -6.86 -22.50 -8.39
N ASP A 39 -6.06 -21.45 -8.16
CA ASP A 39 -4.77 -21.29 -8.82
C ASP A 39 -3.72 -22.30 -8.31
N ASP A 40 -2.88 -22.77 -9.23
CA ASP A 40 -1.65 -23.48 -8.87
C ASP A 40 -0.64 -22.49 -8.26
N ILE A 41 -0.43 -22.61 -6.95
CA ILE A 41 0.46 -21.74 -6.19
C ILE A 41 1.91 -21.83 -6.70
N GLN A 42 2.36 -22.98 -7.21
CA GLN A 42 3.72 -23.10 -7.76
C GLN A 42 3.84 -22.39 -9.11
N ALA A 43 2.79 -22.40 -9.93
CA ALA A 43 2.75 -21.59 -11.14
C ALA A 43 2.77 -20.09 -10.79
N ARG A 44 1.94 -19.67 -9.82
CA ARG A 44 1.91 -18.27 -9.37
C ARG A 44 3.20 -17.80 -8.73
N ARG A 45 3.93 -18.70 -8.07
CA ARG A 45 5.29 -18.42 -7.59
C ARG A 45 6.23 -18.05 -8.74
N ARG A 46 6.25 -18.85 -9.81
CA ARG A 46 7.06 -18.56 -11.00
C ARG A 46 6.64 -17.27 -11.68
N ASP A 47 5.33 -17.00 -11.76
CA ASP A 47 4.81 -15.75 -12.31
C ASP A 47 5.28 -14.54 -11.48
N LEU A 48 5.28 -14.67 -10.15
CA LEU A 48 5.78 -13.63 -9.24
C LEU A 48 7.28 -13.40 -9.41
N GLU A 49 8.08 -14.47 -9.44
CA GLU A 49 9.53 -14.40 -9.68
C GLU A 49 9.83 -13.69 -11.01
N ALA A 50 9.12 -14.04 -12.08
CA ALA A 50 9.25 -13.37 -13.37
C ALA A 50 8.83 -11.89 -13.32
N ALA A 51 7.77 -11.57 -12.57
CA ALA A 51 7.31 -10.19 -12.41
C ALA A 51 8.33 -9.34 -11.62
N ILE A 52 8.98 -9.89 -10.60
CA ILE A 52 10.06 -9.25 -9.84
C ILE A 52 11.22 -8.93 -10.77
N VAL A 53 11.72 -9.92 -11.51
CA VAL A 53 12.82 -9.74 -12.48
C VAL A 53 12.47 -8.69 -13.55
N ALA A 54 11.21 -8.63 -13.99
CA ALA A 54 10.78 -7.67 -15.00
C ALA A 54 10.73 -6.21 -14.51
N VAL A 55 10.63 -5.97 -13.19
CA VAL A 55 10.56 -4.62 -12.62
C VAL A 55 11.83 -4.19 -11.90
N ASP A 56 12.71 -5.13 -11.56
CA ASP A 56 13.95 -4.88 -10.86
C ASP A 56 15.04 -4.34 -11.80
N HIS A 57 15.50 -3.12 -11.53
CA HIS A 57 16.60 -2.46 -12.24
C HIS A 57 17.68 -2.00 -11.23
N ASP A 58 18.11 -2.88 -10.34
CA ASP A 58 19.21 -2.70 -9.37
C ASP A 58 18.95 -1.67 -8.24
N ASP A 59 17.70 -1.24 -8.07
CA ASP A 59 17.30 -0.35 -6.96
C ASP A 59 16.36 -1.03 -5.96
N GLY A 60 16.09 -2.32 -6.14
CA GLY A 60 15.21 -3.13 -5.29
C GLY A 60 13.73 -3.09 -5.70
N VAL A 61 12.93 -3.93 -5.03
CA VAL A 61 11.52 -4.19 -5.34
C VAL A 61 10.66 -4.17 -4.09
N ILE A 62 9.49 -3.53 -4.17
CA ILE A 62 8.46 -3.56 -3.13
C ILE A 62 7.29 -4.41 -3.61
N LEU A 63 7.02 -5.49 -2.91
CA LEU A 63 5.83 -6.33 -3.08
C LEU A 63 4.69 -5.78 -2.22
N LEU A 64 3.55 -5.50 -2.84
CA LEU A 64 2.40 -4.86 -2.22
C LEU A 64 1.23 -5.83 -2.20
N THR A 65 0.72 -6.17 -1.01
CA THR A 65 -0.38 -7.14 -0.85
C THR A 65 -1.61 -6.52 -0.23
N ASP A 66 -2.77 -7.09 -0.51
CA ASP A 66 -4.07 -6.61 -0.04
C ASP A 66 -4.26 -6.76 1.47
N MET A 67 -3.89 -7.92 2.02
CA MET A 67 -4.09 -8.27 3.42
C MET A 67 -2.99 -9.21 3.91
N PHE A 68 -2.49 -8.98 5.12
CA PHE A 68 -1.51 -9.86 5.76
C PHE A 68 -2.10 -11.24 6.06
N GLY A 69 -1.28 -12.29 5.93
CA GLY A 69 -1.67 -13.67 6.21
C GLY A 69 -2.51 -14.33 5.11
N SER A 70 -2.70 -13.66 3.98
CA SER A 70 -3.35 -14.22 2.79
C SER A 70 -2.40 -15.08 1.95
N THR A 71 -2.95 -15.85 1.00
CA THR A 71 -2.14 -16.57 0.00
C THR A 71 -1.23 -15.62 -0.80
N PRO A 72 -1.73 -14.50 -1.36
CA PRO A 72 -0.88 -13.43 -1.89
C PRO A 72 0.25 -12.98 -0.96
N SER A 73 -0.08 -12.70 0.31
CA SER A 73 0.89 -12.22 1.30
C SER A 73 1.95 -13.26 1.63
N ASN A 74 1.56 -14.52 1.79
CA ASN A 74 2.50 -15.61 2.11
C ASN A 74 3.44 -15.87 0.93
N LEU A 75 2.92 -15.80 -0.30
CA LEU A 75 3.74 -15.94 -1.49
C LEU A 75 4.75 -14.78 -1.60
N ALA A 76 4.31 -13.54 -1.38
CA ALA A 76 5.20 -12.37 -1.35
C ALA A 76 6.28 -12.48 -0.28
N ILE A 77 5.90 -12.87 0.95
CA ILE A 77 6.85 -13.05 2.06
C ILE A 77 7.89 -14.12 1.75
N SER A 78 7.54 -15.15 0.98
CA SER A 78 8.50 -16.18 0.55
C SER A 78 9.57 -15.68 -0.43
N MET A 79 9.39 -14.48 -0.99
CA MET A 79 10.35 -13.77 -1.86
C MET A 79 11.13 -12.69 -1.12
N LEU A 80 10.92 -12.50 0.18
CA LEU A 80 11.58 -11.45 0.96
C LEU A 80 13.10 -11.68 0.94
N GLU A 81 13.84 -10.65 0.53
CA GLU A 81 15.30 -10.63 0.50
C GLU A 81 15.77 -9.29 1.07
N ARG A 82 16.24 -9.29 2.32
CA ARG A 82 16.55 -8.04 3.04
C ARG A 82 17.58 -7.21 2.27
N GLY A 83 17.20 -5.98 1.96
CA GLY A 83 18.02 -5.03 1.20
C GLY A 83 17.63 -4.90 -0.26
N ASP A 84 17.01 -5.94 -0.84
CA ASP A 84 16.67 -6.00 -2.27
C ASP A 84 15.16 -6.11 -2.51
N ILE A 85 14.46 -6.91 -1.71
CA ILE A 85 13.01 -7.15 -1.82
C ILE A 85 12.34 -6.98 -0.48
N GLU A 86 11.35 -6.10 -0.41
CA GLU A 86 10.54 -5.85 0.78
C GLU A 86 9.04 -6.03 0.51
N VAL A 87 8.28 -6.33 1.57
CA VAL A 87 6.85 -6.68 1.46
C VAL A 87 6.00 -5.80 2.36
N ILE A 88 5.04 -5.09 1.76
CA ILE A 88 4.06 -4.26 2.47
C ILE A 88 2.66 -4.84 2.27
N ALA A 89 2.00 -5.20 3.36
CA ALA A 89 0.61 -5.66 3.35
C ALA A 89 -0.38 -4.52 3.66
N GLY A 90 -1.61 -4.64 3.18
CA GLY A 90 -2.64 -3.62 3.39
C GLY A 90 -2.53 -2.45 2.41
N VAL A 91 -2.14 -2.73 1.16
CA VAL A 91 -1.97 -1.70 0.13
C VAL A 91 -3.24 -0.87 -0.04
N ASN A 92 -3.06 0.45 -0.12
CA ASN A 92 -4.14 1.39 -0.40
C ASN A 92 -3.68 2.49 -1.37
N LEU A 93 -4.64 3.26 -1.88
CA LEU A 93 -4.35 4.26 -2.90
C LEU A 93 -3.39 5.39 -2.43
N PRO A 94 -3.53 5.97 -1.22
CA PRO A 94 -2.56 6.94 -0.69
C PRO A 94 -1.12 6.43 -0.66
N MET A 95 -0.91 5.19 -0.24
CA MET A 95 0.39 4.53 -0.23
C MET A 95 0.99 4.47 -1.65
N LEU A 96 0.22 3.98 -2.62
CA LEU A 96 0.64 3.85 -4.02
C LEU A 96 0.98 5.20 -4.65
N VAL A 97 0.13 6.22 -4.44
CA VAL A 97 0.36 7.58 -4.95
C VAL A 97 1.64 8.18 -4.36
N LYS A 98 1.95 7.88 -3.10
CA LYS A 98 3.17 8.36 -2.47
C LYS A 98 4.41 7.63 -3.01
N LEU A 99 4.35 6.30 -3.10
CA LEU A 99 5.42 5.47 -3.69
C LEU A 99 5.78 5.93 -5.10
N ALA A 100 4.77 6.12 -5.96
CA ALA A 100 4.98 6.58 -7.34
C ALA A 100 5.75 7.90 -7.45
N LYS A 101 5.69 8.77 -6.43
CA LYS A 101 6.37 10.07 -6.40
C LYS A 101 7.78 10.02 -5.84
N VAL A 102 8.13 9.03 -5.01
CA VAL A 102 9.39 9.02 -4.25
C VAL A 102 10.38 7.95 -4.70
N ARG A 103 9.88 6.85 -5.27
CA ARG A 103 10.65 5.63 -5.60
C ARG A 103 11.76 5.78 -6.65
N SER A 104 11.86 6.95 -7.29
CA SER A 104 12.95 7.26 -8.23
C SER A 104 14.18 7.87 -7.56
N ASN A 105 14.04 8.45 -6.36
CA ASN A 105 15.05 9.33 -5.75
C ASN A 105 15.32 9.03 -4.26
N ARG A 106 14.93 7.83 -3.79
CA ARG A 106 14.96 7.42 -2.38
C ARG A 106 15.41 5.98 -2.29
N THR A 107 15.98 5.60 -1.15
CA THR A 107 16.34 4.21 -0.87
C THR A 107 15.09 3.35 -0.67
N LEU A 108 15.26 2.02 -0.69
CA LEU A 108 14.18 1.07 -0.43
C LEU A 108 13.53 1.31 0.95
N ASP A 109 14.35 1.41 2.00
CA ASP A 109 13.91 1.68 3.37
C ASP A 109 13.13 2.99 3.49
N GLU A 110 13.65 4.08 2.91
CA GLU A 110 12.96 5.37 2.90
C GLU A 110 11.61 5.30 2.21
N CYS A 111 11.51 4.51 1.12
CA CYS A 111 10.25 4.31 0.42
C CYS A 111 9.23 3.53 1.26
N ILE A 112 9.67 2.53 2.02
CA ILE A 112 8.82 1.74 2.91
C ILE A 112 8.24 2.62 4.01
N ASP A 113 9.08 3.36 4.73
CA ASP A 113 8.64 4.26 5.80
C ASP A 113 7.62 5.28 5.30
N ILE A 114 7.89 5.88 4.14
CA ILE A 114 7.00 6.85 3.50
C ILE A 114 5.68 6.20 3.07
N ALA A 115 5.72 4.99 2.52
CA ALA A 115 4.56 4.25 2.05
C ALA A 115 3.63 3.88 3.20
N GLU A 116 4.18 3.29 4.27
CA GLU A 116 3.43 2.93 5.46
C GLU A 116 2.85 4.14 6.17
N GLY A 117 3.64 5.22 6.29
CA GLY A 117 3.18 6.49 6.84
C GLY A 117 2.01 7.06 6.05
N ALA A 118 2.12 7.12 4.72
CA ALA A 118 1.02 7.57 3.86
C ALA A 118 -0.21 6.66 3.94
N GLY A 119 0.00 5.34 3.96
CA GLY A 119 -1.07 4.37 4.08
C GLY A 119 -1.88 4.54 5.36
N ARG A 120 -1.20 4.67 6.51
CA ARG A 120 -1.83 4.85 7.82
C ARG A 120 -2.48 6.23 7.98
N LYS A 121 -1.80 7.29 7.52
CA LYS A 121 -2.25 8.68 7.65
C LYS A 121 -3.64 8.93 7.05
N TYR A 122 -3.97 8.24 5.97
CA TYR A 122 -5.24 8.45 5.25
C TYR A 122 -6.36 7.50 5.68
N ILE A 123 -6.12 6.61 6.65
CA ILE A 123 -7.16 5.76 7.23
C ILE A 123 -7.79 6.51 8.41
N ALA A 124 -8.88 7.21 8.15
CA ALA A 124 -9.64 7.92 9.17
C ALA A 124 -11.14 7.90 8.88
N ALA A 125 -11.95 7.81 9.93
CA ALA A 125 -13.39 8.05 9.81
C ALA A 125 -13.63 9.56 9.66
N ALA A 126 -14.36 9.98 8.62
CA ALA A 126 -14.65 11.40 8.36
C ALA A 126 -15.29 12.11 9.58
N SER A 127 -16.11 11.41 10.36
CA SER A 127 -16.74 11.93 11.59
C SER A 127 -15.76 12.22 12.73
N ARG A 128 -14.50 11.80 12.59
CA ARG A 128 -13.40 12.03 13.55
C ARG A 128 -12.36 13.01 13.01
N LEU A 129 -12.51 13.47 11.76
CA LEU A 129 -11.63 14.47 11.19
C LEU A 129 -12.05 15.87 11.64
N PRO A 130 -11.09 16.79 11.87
CA PRO A 130 -11.41 18.21 12.06
C PRO A 130 -12.22 18.75 10.89
N GLU A 131 -13.14 19.70 11.15
CA GLU A 131 -13.93 20.36 10.09
C GLU A 131 -13.04 21.03 9.02
N THR A 132 -11.86 21.49 9.44
CA THR A 132 -10.84 22.06 8.55
C THR A 132 -10.30 21.06 7.52
N CYS A 133 -10.37 19.76 7.79
CA CYS A 133 -10.01 18.70 6.84
C CYS A 133 -11.17 18.35 5.89
N LEU A 134 -12.42 18.59 6.29
CA LEU A 134 -13.62 18.26 5.51
C LEU A 134 -13.99 19.34 4.49
N GLY A 135 -13.47 20.57 4.66
CA GLY A 135 -13.72 21.73 3.81
C GLY A 135 -13.08 21.71 2.41
N GLY A 136 -12.46 20.60 1.99
CA GLY A 136 -12.08 20.36 0.60
C GLY A 136 -10.92 21.18 0.03
N ALA A 137 -10.26 22.06 0.78
CA ALA A 137 -9.11 22.81 0.25
C ALA A 137 -8.11 23.25 1.32
N VAL A 138 -6.82 23.04 1.00
CA VAL A 138 -5.63 23.69 1.55
C VAL A 138 -5.38 23.48 3.05
N CYS A 139 -4.74 22.35 3.40
CA CYS A 139 -3.40 22.39 4.02
C CYS A 139 -2.90 20.95 4.25
N CYS A 140 -1.97 20.48 3.41
CA CYS A 140 -1.25 19.23 3.68
C CYS A 140 -0.51 19.24 5.04
N LYS A 141 -0.19 20.42 5.60
CA LYS A 141 0.45 20.53 6.93
C LYS A 141 -0.51 20.25 8.09
N ALA A 142 -1.82 20.42 7.92
CA ALA A 142 -2.80 20.16 8.97
C ALA A 142 -3.02 18.64 9.18
N ILE A 143 -2.87 17.84 8.12
CA ILE A 143 -2.99 16.38 8.22
C ILE A 143 -1.77 15.79 8.95
N ASP A 144 -0.58 16.39 8.82
CA ASP A 144 0.58 15.97 9.63
C ASP A 144 0.37 16.26 11.13
N ALA A 145 -0.09 17.48 11.49
CA ALA A 145 -0.28 17.86 12.89
C ALA A 145 -1.52 17.23 13.57
N ALA A 146 -2.56 16.89 12.82
CA ALA A 146 -3.81 16.34 13.38
C ALA A 146 -3.78 14.84 13.67
N LEU A 147 -2.78 14.10 13.16
CA LEU A 147 -2.72 12.64 13.26
C LEU A 147 -1.65 12.12 14.23
N GLU A 148 -0.71 12.94 14.68
CA GLU A 148 0.22 12.58 15.77
C GLU A 148 -0.50 12.14 17.06
N PRO A 149 -1.60 12.77 17.54
CA PRO A 149 -2.23 12.34 18.78
C PRO A 149 -3.24 11.19 18.61
N VAL A 150 -3.54 10.74 17.38
CA VAL A 150 -4.56 9.69 17.13
C VAL A 150 -3.98 8.28 17.23
N ILE A 151 -2.67 8.13 17.02
CA ILE A 151 -1.98 6.83 17.06
C ILE A 151 -1.89 6.28 18.51
N ASP A 152 -1.92 7.15 19.53
CA ASP A 152 -1.80 6.79 20.95
C ASP A 152 -3.06 7.01 21.81
N ALA A 153 -4.18 7.46 21.22
CA ALA A 153 -5.39 7.72 22.01
C ALA A 153 -6.15 6.42 22.34
N PRO A 154 -6.45 6.12 23.63
CA PRO A 154 -7.24 4.96 23.98
C PRO A 154 -8.63 5.06 23.36
N VAL A 155 -9.05 3.97 22.68
CA VAL A 155 -10.34 3.87 22.00
C VAL A 155 -11.47 4.09 23.00
N ARG A 156 -12.01 5.31 23.05
CA ARG A 156 -13.23 5.58 23.82
C ARG A 156 -14.42 4.95 23.10
N ARG A 157 -14.85 3.79 23.59
CA ARG A 157 -16.13 3.18 23.19
C ARG A 157 -17.25 4.13 23.61
N ARG A 158 -18.03 4.64 22.64
CA ARG A 158 -19.30 5.30 22.97
C ARG A 158 -20.22 4.25 23.59
N PRO A 159 -20.93 4.56 24.69
CA PRO A 159 -21.95 3.65 25.19
C PRO A 159 -23.05 3.55 24.13
N VAL A 160 -23.34 2.31 23.72
CA VAL A 160 -24.50 2.00 22.88
C VAL A 160 -25.69 2.05 23.83
N THR A 161 -26.47 3.12 23.75
CA THR A 161 -27.77 3.19 24.41
C THR A 161 -28.68 2.20 23.69
N VAL A 162 -28.92 1.04 24.30
CA VAL A 162 -29.96 0.12 23.86
C VAL A 162 -31.28 0.71 24.33
N ALA A 163 -32.09 1.22 23.39
CA ALA A 163 -33.46 1.60 23.69
C ALA A 163 -34.26 0.34 24.01
N GLY A 164 -34.75 0.24 25.24
CA GLY A 164 -35.76 -0.72 25.67
C GLY A 164 -37.16 -0.14 25.54
#